data_AF-A0A2D6M706-F1
#
_entry.id   AF-A0A2D6M706-F1
#
_cell.length_a   1.000
_cell.length_b   1.000
_cell.length_c   1.000
_cell.angle_alpha   90.00
_cell.angle_beta   90.00
_cell.angle_gamma   90.00
#
_symmetry.space_group_name_H-M   'P 1'
#
loop_
_entity.id
_entity.type
_entity.pdbx_description
1 polymer ?
#
loop_
_entity_poly.entity_id
_entity_poly.type
_entity_poly.pdbx_seq_one_letter_code
_entity_poly.pdbx_strand_id
1 'polypeptide(L)'
;MADPSTSPAEVPSPSTPEVTEVVLVSEIDPESEWSLSFNDHLIPVESGHAVSSGWRTPTKAPVGITWHWTATWDLATCRRILGGEDPHRKGEASAHYCVGLTFEEGIDRYVHLENRSWHAGVGQEYRWDGQPLIDRSWIGARSTVGIETVNIGYARKGVEAGEDWIEVASPSGKHTLLIPPWTEEQIQMMVMLGRHIVDQFPGIRPEDHHGHSDICPGRKTDVLGFPFARVLRGIYRDDSIPDIWTPYLTVEGRQRALIDLGYDLGSFGADGDWGRMSEGALVAFQRDQGVEADGTWTVFVSRLIHKAFTRVVT
;
A
#
# COMPACT_ATOMS: atom_id res chain seq x y z
N MET A 1 -46.93 -50.88 21.45
CA MET A 1 -45.55 -51.25 21.07
C MET A 1 -44.96 -50.09 20.28
N ALA A 2 -43.70 -49.73 20.57
CA ALA A 2 -42.87 -48.62 20.06
C ALA A 2 -43.31 -47.22 20.52
N ASP A 3 -42.84 -46.67 21.64
CA ASP A 3 -41.51 -46.16 22.06
C ASP A 3 -41.39 -44.62 21.85
N PRO A 4 -41.45 -43.81 22.93
CA PRO A 4 -41.25 -42.37 22.86
C PRO A 4 -39.83 -42.02 23.32
N SER A 5 -38.86 -42.02 22.40
CA SER A 5 -37.57 -41.38 22.66
C SER A 5 -36.94 -40.88 21.36
N THR A 6 -37.06 -39.58 21.12
CA THR A 6 -36.11 -38.82 20.30
C THR A 6 -35.99 -37.45 20.94
N SER A 7 -34.90 -37.25 21.68
CA SER A 7 -34.49 -35.93 22.13
C SER A 7 -34.15 -35.06 20.91
N PRO A 8 -34.42 -33.75 20.92
CA PRO A 8 -33.97 -32.87 19.87
C PRO A 8 -32.43 -32.85 19.85
N ALA A 9 -31.85 -33.02 18.67
CA ALA A 9 -30.41 -32.93 18.46
C ALA A 9 -29.91 -31.54 18.91
N GLU A 10 -28.90 -31.52 19.77
CA GLU A 10 -28.18 -30.29 20.13
C GLU A 10 -27.58 -29.67 18.87
N VAL A 11 -27.98 -28.43 18.58
CA VAL A 11 -27.34 -27.60 17.58
C VAL A 11 -25.98 -27.19 18.16
N PRO A 12 -24.84 -27.50 17.51
CA PRO A 12 -23.55 -27.08 18.01
C PRO A 12 -23.50 -25.55 18.04
N SER A 13 -23.08 -25.00 19.18
CA SER A 13 -22.87 -23.56 19.34
C SER A 13 -21.80 -23.10 18.33
N PRO A 14 -21.96 -21.93 17.70
CA PRO A 14 -20.93 -21.42 16.78
C PRO A 14 -19.63 -21.26 17.58
N SER A 15 -18.59 -21.99 17.14
CA SER A 15 -17.24 -21.84 17.67
C SER A 15 -16.79 -20.41 17.42
N THR A 16 -16.45 -19.69 18.49
CA THR A 16 -15.77 -18.41 18.41
C THR A 16 -14.51 -18.61 17.57
N PRO A 17 -14.27 -17.84 16.50
CA PRO A 17 -13.01 -17.94 15.78
C PRO A 17 -11.89 -17.60 16.77
N GLU A 18 -10.92 -18.50 16.89
CA GLU A 18 -9.66 -18.20 17.55
C GLU A 18 -9.05 -16.99 16.85
N VAL A 19 -8.92 -15.90 17.61
CA VAL A 19 -8.16 -14.73 17.19
C VAL A 19 -6.73 -15.23 17.04
N THR A 20 -6.26 -15.37 15.80
CA THR A 20 -4.86 -15.60 15.51
C THR A 20 -4.06 -14.49 16.18
N GLU A 21 -3.19 -14.87 17.11
CA GLU A 21 -2.30 -13.95 17.82
C GLU A 21 -1.58 -13.06 16.80
N VAL A 22 -1.74 -11.76 16.97
CA VAL A 22 -0.97 -10.75 16.22
C VAL A 22 0.47 -10.90 16.69
N VAL A 23 1.33 -11.50 15.86
CA VAL A 23 2.77 -11.54 16.12
C VAL A 23 3.27 -10.11 16.29
N LEU A 24 3.68 -9.80 17.51
CA LEU A 24 4.24 -8.50 17.88
C LEU A 24 5.55 -8.29 17.09
N VAL A 25 5.80 -7.04 16.70
CA VAL A 25 7.02 -6.61 15.98
C VAL A 25 8.31 -6.95 16.74
N SER A 26 8.21 -7.27 18.04
CA SER A 26 9.31 -7.76 18.88
C SER A 26 9.83 -9.16 18.54
N GLU A 27 9.17 -9.90 17.65
CA GLU A 27 9.61 -11.24 17.20
C GLU A 27 10.23 -11.24 15.79
N ILE A 28 10.66 -10.09 15.27
CA ILE A 28 11.66 -10.11 14.18
C ILE A 28 12.94 -10.66 14.81
N ASP A 29 13.26 -11.92 14.53
CA ASP A 29 14.48 -12.56 14.99
C ASP A 29 15.68 -11.65 14.65
N PRO A 30 16.33 -11.02 15.64
CA PRO A 30 17.48 -10.17 15.39
C PRO A 30 18.68 -10.97 14.86
N GLU A 31 18.59 -12.31 14.84
CA GLU A 31 19.57 -13.23 14.25
C GLU A 31 19.13 -13.84 12.91
N SER A 32 18.13 -13.28 12.20
CA SER A 32 17.97 -13.67 10.79
C SER A 32 19.29 -13.39 10.05
N GLU A 33 19.97 -14.45 9.62
CA GLU A 33 21.30 -14.37 8.97
C GLU A 33 21.26 -13.60 7.63
N TRP A 34 20.07 -13.17 7.20
CA TRP A 34 19.89 -12.40 5.99
C TRP A 34 20.35 -10.96 6.17
N SER A 35 21.51 -10.65 5.61
CA SER A 35 22.01 -9.28 5.50
C SER A 35 21.49 -8.60 4.23
N LEU A 36 21.15 -7.32 4.33
CA LEU A 36 20.78 -6.51 3.17
C LEU A 36 21.86 -6.59 2.07
N SER A 37 21.47 -7.13 0.92
CA SER A 37 22.25 -7.15 -0.31
C SER A 37 21.34 -6.89 -1.50
N PHE A 38 21.94 -6.47 -2.62
CA PHE A 38 21.20 -6.15 -3.83
C PHE A 38 21.70 -6.99 -4.99
N ASN A 39 20.75 -7.58 -5.73
CA ASN A 39 21.00 -8.12 -7.06
C ASN A 39 21.02 -6.94 -8.04
N ASP A 40 22.21 -6.52 -8.47
CA ASP A 40 22.33 -5.39 -9.39
C ASP A 40 21.88 -5.80 -10.81
N HIS A 41 20.74 -5.26 -11.20
CA HIS A 41 20.17 -5.34 -12.55
C HIS A 41 19.94 -3.92 -13.06
N LEU A 42 21.02 -3.14 -13.02
CA LEU A 42 20.99 -1.71 -13.26
C LEU A 42 20.58 -1.39 -14.70
N ILE A 43 19.70 -0.40 -14.83
CA ILE A 43 19.31 0.18 -16.11
C ILE A 43 20.38 1.20 -16.52
N PRO A 44 20.95 1.11 -17.73
CA PRO A 44 21.85 2.12 -18.27
C PRO A 44 21.25 3.53 -18.24
N VAL A 45 22.02 4.51 -17.78
CA VAL A 45 21.61 5.93 -17.74
C VAL A 45 21.86 6.60 -19.09
N GLU A 46 21.10 6.17 -20.10
CA GLU A 46 21.22 6.65 -21.48
C GLU A 46 19.84 6.86 -22.14
N SER A 47 19.85 7.48 -23.32
CA SER A 47 18.61 7.78 -24.06
C SER A 47 17.86 6.50 -24.43
N GLY A 48 16.53 6.52 -24.29
CA GLY A 48 15.67 5.36 -24.57
C GLY A 48 15.46 4.42 -23.38
N HIS A 49 16.18 4.61 -22.28
CA HIS A 49 15.92 3.90 -21.03
C HIS A 49 14.95 4.67 -20.13
N ALA A 50 14.19 3.94 -19.31
CA ALA A 50 13.24 4.49 -18.37
C ALA A 50 13.94 4.99 -17.09
N VAL A 51 14.97 5.81 -17.22
CA VAL A 51 15.76 6.36 -16.10
C VAL A 51 16.15 7.80 -16.44
N SER A 52 16.34 8.62 -15.41
CA SER A 52 16.80 10.00 -15.60
C SER A 52 17.88 10.37 -14.61
N SER A 53 18.91 11.05 -15.09
CA SER A 53 20.02 11.49 -14.25
C SER A 53 19.62 12.60 -13.27
N GLY A 54 20.00 12.39 -12.01
CA GLY A 54 19.89 13.37 -10.94
C GLY A 54 18.47 13.70 -10.49
N TRP A 55 18.33 14.10 -9.23
CA TRP A 55 17.15 14.83 -8.74
C TRP A 55 17.18 16.28 -9.23
N ARG A 56 16.03 16.87 -9.54
CA ARG A 56 15.92 18.20 -10.17
C ARG A 56 14.81 18.99 -9.50
N THR A 57 14.89 20.31 -9.58
CA THR A 57 13.84 21.22 -9.11
C THR A 57 12.45 20.70 -9.49
N PRO A 58 11.54 20.61 -8.51
CA PRO A 58 11.59 21.22 -7.17
C PRO A 58 12.29 20.37 -6.09
N THR A 59 12.53 19.08 -6.33
CA THR A 59 13.12 18.15 -5.36
C THR A 59 14.58 17.85 -5.71
N LYS A 60 15.52 18.33 -4.88
CA LYS A 60 16.97 18.07 -5.08
C LYS A 60 17.44 16.70 -4.54
N ALA A 61 16.53 15.97 -3.91
CA ALA A 61 16.64 14.63 -3.36
C ALA A 61 15.21 14.05 -3.28
N PRO A 62 15.01 12.74 -3.16
CA PRO A 62 13.67 12.20 -2.92
C PRO A 62 13.15 12.69 -1.57
N VAL A 63 11.84 12.95 -1.52
CA VAL A 63 11.11 13.46 -0.35
C VAL A 63 10.03 12.48 0.12
N GLY A 64 9.97 11.28 -0.47
CA GLY A 64 9.02 10.25 -0.10
C GLY A 64 9.28 8.92 -0.81
N ILE A 65 8.45 7.93 -0.52
CA ILE A 65 8.53 6.59 -1.11
C ILE A 65 7.15 6.21 -1.66
N THR A 66 7.09 5.90 -2.96
CA THR A 66 5.91 5.33 -3.61
C THR A 66 6.08 3.82 -3.68
N TRP A 67 5.16 3.09 -3.06
CA TRP A 67 5.13 1.62 -3.06
C TRP A 67 4.20 1.08 -4.14
N HIS A 68 4.64 0.00 -4.76
CA HIS A 68 3.97 -0.65 -5.88
C HIS A 68 3.89 -2.17 -5.63
N TRP A 69 2.97 -2.84 -6.34
CA TRP A 69 3.14 -4.26 -6.63
C TRP A 69 3.50 -4.44 -8.11
N THR A 70 4.17 -5.54 -8.40
CA THR A 70 4.62 -5.87 -9.75
C THR A 70 3.52 -6.42 -10.65
N ALA A 71 2.45 -6.99 -10.08
CA ALA A 71 1.49 -7.85 -10.76
C ALA A 71 2.18 -9.07 -11.43
N THR A 72 3.24 -9.58 -10.81
CA THR A 72 3.98 -10.78 -11.22
C THR A 72 4.04 -11.80 -10.08
N TRP A 73 4.39 -13.04 -10.42
CA TRP A 73 4.51 -14.14 -9.45
C TRP A 73 5.86 -14.22 -8.76
N ASP A 74 6.91 -13.67 -9.39
CA ASP A 74 8.28 -13.84 -8.93
C ASP A 74 9.14 -12.63 -9.32
N LEU A 75 10.27 -12.47 -8.64
CA LEU A 75 11.23 -11.38 -8.88
C LEU A 75 11.88 -11.47 -10.26
N ALA A 76 12.19 -12.67 -10.75
CA ALA A 76 12.86 -12.86 -12.04
C ALA A 76 11.97 -12.39 -13.21
N THR A 77 10.66 -12.56 -13.12
CA THR A 77 9.67 -12.06 -14.06
C THR A 77 9.59 -10.54 -14.00
N CYS A 78 9.55 -9.95 -12.81
CA CYS A 78 9.60 -8.49 -12.67
C CYS A 78 10.89 -7.91 -13.26
N ARG A 79 12.04 -8.55 -13.03
CA ARG A 79 13.35 -8.15 -13.56
C ARG A 79 13.34 -8.07 -15.07
N ARG A 80 12.81 -9.08 -15.76
CA ARG A 80 12.66 -9.06 -17.23
C ARG A 80 11.76 -7.92 -17.72
N ILE A 81 10.81 -7.48 -16.90
CA ILE A 81 9.86 -6.42 -17.26
C ILE A 81 10.44 -5.02 -17.03
N LEU A 82 11.17 -4.79 -15.93
CA LEU A 82 11.54 -3.46 -15.47
C LEU A 82 13.06 -3.19 -15.38
N GLY A 83 13.89 -4.22 -15.27
CA GLY A 83 15.32 -4.08 -14.93
C GLY A 83 16.30 -4.45 -16.06
N GLY A 84 17.55 -4.03 -15.89
CA GLY A 84 18.66 -4.36 -16.79
C GLY A 84 18.72 -3.53 -18.08
N GLU A 85 19.54 -3.98 -19.02
CA GLU A 85 19.84 -3.30 -20.29
C GLU A 85 18.69 -3.40 -21.31
N ASP A 86 17.92 -4.49 -21.29
CA ASP A 86 16.85 -4.71 -22.27
C ASP A 86 15.55 -5.26 -21.66
N PRO A 87 14.90 -4.51 -20.74
CA PRO A 87 13.63 -4.90 -20.16
C PRO A 87 12.47 -4.76 -21.16
N HIS A 88 11.42 -5.55 -20.98
CA HIS A 88 10.20 -5.44 -21.81
C HIS A 88 9.57 -4.05 -21.79
N ARG A 89 9.74 -3.28 -20.70
CA ARG A 89 9.23 -1.90 -20.57
C ARG A 89 10.33 -0.85 -20.72
N LYS A 90 11.39 -1.16 -21.46
CA LYS A 90 12.46 -0.22 -21.81
C LYS A 90 11.87 1.07 -22.40
N GLY A 91 12.22 2.20 -21.79
CA GLY A 91 11.73 3.52 -22.19
C GLY A 91 10.29 3.82 -21.77
N GLU A 92 9.64 2.95 -21.00
CA GLU A 92 8.25 3.14 -20.55
C GLU A 92 8.11 3.26 -19.03
N ALA A 93 8.76 2.38 -18.28
CA ALA A 93 8.67 2.36 -16.82
C ALA A 93 9.87 1.68 -16.16
N SER A 94 10.13 2.05 -14.91
CA SER A 94 11.11 1.41 -14.05
C SER A 94 10.84 1.75 -12.58
N ALA A 95 11.47 1.01 -11.68
CA ALA A 95 11.52 1.31 -10.24
C ALA A 95 12.99 1.51 -9.81
N HIS A 96 13.22 1.98 -8.59
CA HIS A 96 14.58 1.97 -8.04
C HIS A 96 14.93 0.55 -7.57
N TYR A 97 13.98 -0.08 -6.90
CA TYR A 97 14.13 -1.41 -6.31
C TYR A 97 12.91 -2.29 -6.59
N CYS A 98 13.12 -3.61 -6.54
CA CYS A 98 12.05 -4.61 -6.51
C CYS A 98 12.34 -5.66 -5.44
N VAL A 99 11.40 -5.86 -4.51
CA VAL A 99 11.53 -6.81 -3.40
C VAL A 99 10.85 -8.13 -3.78
N GLY A 100 11.61 -9.23 -3.79
CA GLY A 100 11.12 -10.58 -4.05
C GLY A 100 10.20 -11.14 -2.95
N LEU A 101 9.65 -12.34 -3.16
CA LEU A 101 8.77 -13.01 -2.19
C LEU A 101 9.54 -13.66 -1.03
N THR A 102 10.79 -14.03 -1.26
CA THR A 102 11.63 -14.75 -0.31
C THR A 102 13.02 -14.13 -0.23
N PHE A 103 13.74 -14.43 0.84
CA PHE A 103 15.14 -14.09 1.02
C PHE A 103 16.05 -14.66 -0.08
N GLU A 104 15.69 -15.82 -0.64
CA GLU A 104 16.38 -16.44 -1.78
C GLU A 104 16.23 -15.60 -3.06
N GLU A 105 15.04 -15.06 -3.33
CA GLU A 105 14.87 -14.11 -4.44
C GLU A 105 15.64 -12.82 -4.17
N GLY A 106 15.55 -12.29 -2.94
CA GLY A 106 16.27 -11.10 -2.50
C GLY A 106 15.65 -9.79 -3.02
N ILE A 107 16.50 -8.78 -3.20
CA ILE A 107 16.11 -7.44 -3.65
C ILE A 107 16.88 -7.07 -4.90
N ASP A 108 16.17 -6.78 -5.99
CA ASP A 108 16.79 -6.22 -7.18
C ASP A 108 16.94 -4.70 -7.05
N ARG A 109 18.09 -4.18 -7.51
CA ARG A 109 18.29 -2.75 -7.72
C ARG A 109 18.39 -2.46 -9.21
N TYR A 110 17.47 -1.62 -9.70
CA TYR A 110 17.38 -1.23 -11.11
C TYR A 110 17.90 0.20 -11.37
N VAL A 111 17.71 1.11 -10.42
CA VAL A 111 18.15 2.51 -10.53
C VAL A 111 18.79 2.95 -9.22
N HIS A 112 20.01 3.49 -9.29
CA HIS A 112 20.67 4.07 -8.12
C HIS A 112 19.91 5.30 -7.60
N LEU A 113 19.96 5.52 -6.28
CA LEU A 113 19.26 6.60 -5.58
C LEU A 113 19.74 8.02 -5.93
N GLU A 114 20.86 8.18 -6.64
CA GLU A 114 21.27 9.46 -7.22
C GLU A 114 20.48 9.83 -8.50
N ASN A 115 19.83 8.84 -9.10
CA ASN A 115 19.04 8.96 -10.33
C ASN A 115 17.56 8.73 -10.04
N ARG A 116 16.72 8.96 -11.05
CA ARG A 116 15.27 8.83 -10.94
C ARG A 116 14.76 7.70 -11.82
N SER A 117 14.01 6.78 -11.22
CA SER A 117 13.21 5.79 -11.95
C SER A 117 11.90 6.39 -12.48
N TRP A 118 11.25 5.72 -13.43
CA TRP A 118 9.98 6.14 -14.04
C TRP A 118 8.82 5.28 -13.54
N HIS A 119 8.51 5.38 -12.24
CA HIS A 119 7.50 4.54 -11.58
C HIS A 119 6.11 5.20 -11.49
N ALA A 120 6.05 6.54 -11.45
CA ALA A 120 4.81 7.31 -11.29
C ALA A 120 4.74 8.54 -12.21
N GLY A 121 3.54 8.93 -12.64
CA GLY A 121 3.32 10.24 -13.27
C GLY A 121 2.26 10.32 -14.38
N VAL A 122 1.91 9.21 -15.03
CA VAL A 122 0.70 9.16 -15.89
C VAL A 122 -0.52 9.12 -14.95
N GLY A 123 -1.55 9.94 -15.20
CA GLY A 123 -2.78 9.94 -14.39
C GLY A 123 -2.56 10.16 -12.88
N GLN A 124 -1.49 10.86 -12.49
CA GLN A 124 -1.25 11.25 -11.11
C GLN A 124 -2.06 12.51 -10.80
N GLU A 125 -2.77 12.48 -9.69
CA GLU A 125 -3.70 13.52 -9.23
C GLU A 125 -3.20 14.18 -7.94
N TYR A 126 -2.49 13.44 -7.09
CA TYR A 126 -1.92 13.96 -5.84
C TYR A 126 -0.39 13.92 -5.81
N ARG A 127 0.19 14.83 -5.05
CA ARG A 127 1.59 14.80 -4.60
C ARG A 127 1.74 13.81 -3.44
N TRP A 128 3.00 13.48 -3.10
CA TRP A 128 3.33 12.59 -1.97
C TRP A 128 2.81 13.09 -0.61
N ASP A 129 2.55 14.40 -0.48
CA ASP A 129 2.02 15.06 0.72
C ASP A 129 0.49 15.21 0.70
N GLY A 130 -0.19 14.62 -0.29
CA GLY A 130 -1.64 14.66 -0.44
C GLY A 130 -2.19 15.98 -1.01
N GLN A 131 -1.32 16.93 -1.38
CA GLN A 131 -1.74 18.13 -2.08
C GLN A 131 -2.09 17.80 -3.55
N PRO A 132 -3.05 18.51 -4.17
CA PRO A 132 -3.32 18.35 -5.59
C PRO A 132 -2.06 18.57 -6.46
N LEU A 133 -1.90 17.74 -7.48
CA LEU A 133 -0.80 17.86 -8.44
C LEU A 133 -1.09 18.97 -9.46
N ILE A 134 -0.79 20.21 -9.08
CA ILE A 134 -0.97 21.39 -9.95
C ILE A 134 0.15 21.58 -10.99
N ASP A 135 1.32 20.97 -10.77
CA ASP A 135 2.49 21.06 -11.65
C ASP A 135 3.17 19.69 -11.75
N ARG A 136 3.40 19.24 -12.99
CA ARG A 136 4.04 17.95 -13.32
C ARG A 136 5.51 17.87 -12.88
N SER A 137 6.13 18.98 -12.51
CA SER A 137 7.47 18.96 -11.90
C SER A 137 7.50 18.19 -10.56
N TRP A 138 6.34 18.03 -9.89
CA TRP A 138 6.18 17.35 -8.60
C TRP A 138 5.73 15.88 -8.67
N ILE A 139 5.59 15.28 -9.87
CA ILE A 139 5.17 13.87 -10.00
C ILE A 139 6.07 12.92 -9.19
N GLY A 140 5.54 11.75 -8.81
CA GLY A 140 6.26 10.76 -7.99
C GLY A 140 7.60 10.34 -8.60
N ALA A 141 7.68 10.12 -9.92
CA ALA A 141 8.96 9.84 -10.59
C ALA A 141 10.01 10.98 -10.49
N ARG A 142 9.62 12.16 -10.00
CA ARG A 142 10.51 13.30 -9.75
C ARG A 142 10.76 13.55 -8.27
N SER A 143 9.86 13.10 -7.40
CA SER A 143 9.86 13.45 -5.97
C SER A 143 10.09 12.26 -5.05
N THR A 144 9.89 11.02 -5.49
CA THR A 144 9.89 9.85 -4.60
C THR A 144 10.79 8.73 -5.08
N VAL A 145 11.23 7.88 -4.16
CA VAL A 145 11.79 6.57 -4.50
C VAL A 145 10.63 5.62 -4.81
N GLY A 146 10.62 5.04 -6.01
CA GLY A 146 9.70 3.96 -6.39
C GLY A 146 10.24 2.59 -5.98
N ILE A 147 9.45 1.83 -5.22
CA ILE A 147 9.75 0.45 -4.79
C ILE A 147 8.64 -0.47 -5.30
N GLU A 148 9.02 -1.48 -6.07
CA GLU A 148 8.16 -2.58 -6.49
C GLU A 148 8.22 -3.71 -5.46
N THR A 149 7.10 -4.40 -5.26
CA THR A 149 7.02 -5.57 -4.39
C THR A 149 6.37 -6.70 -5.17
N VAL A 150 7.02 -7.87 -5.20
CA VAL A 150 6.46 -9.01 -5.94
C VAL A 150 5.15 -9.41 -5.28
N ASN A 151 4.06 -9.18 -6.00
CA ASN A 151 2.71 -9.55 -5.62
C ASN A 151 1.87 -9.57 -6.90
N ILE A 152 1.04 -10.61 -7.07
CA ILE A 152 0.26 -10.82 -8.31
C ILE A 152 -0.92 -9.83 -8.46
N GLY A 153 -1.18 -9.01 -7.43
CA GLY A 153 -2.26 -8.04 -7.37
C GLY A 153 -3.54 -8.71 -6.85
N TYR A 154 -4.65 -8.56 -7.57
CA TYR A 154 -5.95 -9.02 -7.09
C TYR A 154 -6.55 -10.14 -7.94
N ALA A 155 -7.56 -10.81 -7.37
CA ALA A 155 -8.22 -11.95 -7.98
C ALA A 155 -9.01 -11.50 -9.21
N ARG A 156 -8.83 -12.21 -10.32
CA ARG A 156 -9.39 -11.86 -11.63
C ARG A 156 -9.42 -13.10 -12.51
N LYS A 157 -9.96 -12.98 -13.72
CA LYS A 157 -9.93 -14.09 -14.70
C LYS A 157 -8.49 -14.57 -14.91
N GLY A 158 -8.21 -15.83 -14.54
CA GLY A 158 -6.89 -16.46 -14.63
C GLY A 158 -5.98 -16.29 -13.40
N VAL A 159 -6.45 -15.62 -12.35
CA VAL A 159 -5.79 -15.53 -11.05
C VAL A 159 -6.85 -15.74 -9.97
N GLU A 160 -6.97 -16.98 -9.50
CA GLU A 160 -7.92 -17.36 -8.46
C GLU A 160 -7.43 -16.87 -7.10
N ALA A 161 -8.36 -16.49 -6.23
CA ALA A 161 -8.02 -16.09 -4.87
C ALA A 161 -7.60 -17.31 -4.05
N GLY A 162 -6.52 -17.19 -3.28
CA GLY A 162 -6.15 -18.14 -2.26
C GLY A 162 -7.03 -18.01 -1.01
N GLU A 163 -6.98 -19.02 -0.15
CA GLU A 163 -7.77 -19.07 1.10
C GLU A 163 -7.39 -17.96 2.09
N ASP A 164 -6.14 -17.47 2.02
CA ASP A 164 -5.57 -16.46 2.90
C ASP A 164 -5.63 -15.03 2.31
N TRP A 165 -6.28 -14.85 1.15
CA TRP A 165 -6.36 -13.55 0.50
C TRP A 165 -7.29 -12.61 1.27
N ILE A 166 -6.85 -11.36 1.39
CA ILE A 166 -7.54 -10.33 2.17
C ILE A 166 -8.50 -9.51 1.31
N GLU A 167 -9.63 -9.14 1.88
CA GLU A 167 -10.59 -8.22 1.26
C GLU A 167 -10.13 -6.77 1.41
N VAL A 168 -10.04 -6.05 0.29
CA VAL A 168 -9.63 -4.65 0.24
C VAL A 168 -10.52 -3.85 -0.71
N ALA A 169 -11.12 -2.78 -0.21
CA ALA A 169 -11.91 -1.84 -0.98
C ALA A 169 -11.02 -0.97 -1.88
N SER A 170 -11.43 -0.80 -3.15
CA SER A 170 -10.82 0.14 -4.09
C SER A 170 -10.84 1.57 -3.54
N PRO A 171 -10.02 2.51 -4.04
CA PRO A 171 -10.06 3.90 -3.56
C PRO A 171 -11.46 4.52 -3.66
N SER A 172 -12.21 4.22 -4.72
CA SER A 172 -13.61 4.66 -4.87
C SER A 172 -14.61 3.99 -3.93
N GLY A 173 -14.22 2.93 -3.22
CA GLY A 173 -15.09 2.07 -2.41
C GLY A 173 -16.01 1.14 -3.21
N LYS A 174 -16.19 1.36 -4.52
CA LYS A 174 -17.20 0.68 -5.36
C LYS A 174 -16.87 -0.78 -5.69
N HIS A 175 -15.66 -1.23 -5.39
CA HIS A 175 -15.23 -2.61 -5.61
C HIS A 175 -14.46 -3.14 -4.42
N THR A 176 -14.75 -4.38 -4.03
CA THR A 176 -13.91 -5.16 -3.11
C THR A 176 -13.02 -6.08 -3.95
N LEU A 177 -11.74 -6.09 -3.61
CA LEU A 177 -10.71 -6.90 -4.24
C LEU A 177 -10.21 -7.92 -3.23
N LEU A 178 -9.93 -9.14 -3.70
CA LEU A 178 -9.19 -10.14 -2.94
C LEU A 178 -7.72 -10.03 -3.35
N ILE A 179 -6.81 -9.85 -2.39
CA ILE A 179 -5.38 -9.60 -2.61
C ILE A 179 -4.56 -10.58 -1.74
N PRO A 180 -3.50 -11.22 -2.25
CA PRO A 180 -2.65 -12.05 -1.42
C PRO A 180 -1.90 -11.20 -0.40
N PRO A 181 -1.74 -11.68 0.83
CA PRO A 181 -0.90 -11.01 1.81
C PRO A 181 0.58 -11.03 1.39
N TRP A 182 1.38 -10.12 1.97
CA TRP A 182 2.83 -10.13 1.82
C TRP A 182 3.44 -11.14 2.79
N THR A 183 4.46 -11.88 2.34
CA THR A 183 5.12 -12.88 3.18
C THR A 183 5.96 -12.22 4.27
N GLU A 184 6.30 -13.00 5.31
CA GLU A 184 7.14 -12.52 6.40
C GLU A 184 8.53 -12.07 5.91
N GLU A 185 9.19 -12.90 5.10
CA GLU A 185 10.51 -12.60 4.54
C GLU A 185 10.46 -11.33 3.69
N GLN A 186 9.41 -11.18 2.89
CA GLN A 186 9.21 -10.00 2.06
C GLN A 186 9.05 -8.73 2.91
N ILE A 187 8.27 -8.77 4.00
CA ILE A 187 8.12 -7.64 4.93
C ILE A 187 9.47 -7.28 5.58
N GLN A 188 10.26 -8.28 5.99
CA GLN A 188 11.59 -8.04 6.56
C GLN A 188 12.53 -7.38 5.55
N MET A 189 12.55 -7.86 4.30
CA MET A 189 13.32 -7.24 3.21
C MET A 189 12.89 -5.80 2.94
N MET A 190 11.58 -5.50 2.94
CA MET A 190 11.08 -4.13 2.78
C MET A 190 11.49 -3.22 3.94
N VAL A 191 11.48 -3.73 5.17
CA VAL A 191 11.93 -2.98 6.35
C VAL A 191 13.42 -2.65 6.23
N MET A 192 14.25 -3.61 5.84
CA MET A 192 15.69 -3.41 5.66
C MET A 192 16.00 -2.44 4.51
N LEU A 193 15.32 -2.58 3.38
CA LEU A 193 15.43 -1.64 2.27
C LEU A 193 14.96 -0.24 2.65
N GLY A 194 13.83 -0.13 3.34
CA GLY A 194 13.30 1.13 3.81
C GLY A 194 14.27 1.84 4.75
N ARG A 195 14.85 1.12 5.72
CA ARG A 195 15.93 1.63 6.60
C ARG A 195 17.11 2.17 5.79
N HIS A 196 17.60 1.39 4.84
CA HIS A 196 18.70 1.81 3.96
C HIS A 196 18.38 3.11 3.21
N ILE A 197 17.16 3.29 2.72
CA ILE A 197 16.75 4.51 2.01
C ILE A 197 16.64 5.69 2.97
N VAL A 198 15.97 5.55 4.11
CA VAL A 198 15.78 6.67 5.05
C VAL A 198 17.08 7.07 5.77
N ASP A 199 18.04 6.15 5.93
CA ASP A 199 19.39 6.48 6.42
C ASP A 199 20.13 7.43 5.46
N GLN A 200 19.88 7.29 4.15
CA GLN A 200 20.44 8.19 3.13
C GLN A 200 19.64 9.50 2.97
N PHE A 201 18.34 9.44 3.26
CA PHE A 201 17.42 10.57 3.14
C PHE A 201 16.61 10.74 4.44
N PRO A 202 17.23 11.21 5.54
CA PRO A 202 16.60 11.27 6.86
C PRO A 202 15.44 12.28 6.97
N GLY A 203 15.17 13.03 5.91
CA GLY A 203 13.99 13.89 5.80
C GLY A 203 12.71 13.16 5.39
N ILE A 204 12.80 11.91 4.91
CA ILE A 204 11.64 11.06 4.62
C ILE A 204 11.11 10.51 5.95
N ARG A 205 9.84 10.77 6.24
CA ARG A 205 9.15 10.42 7.48
C ARG A 205 8.04 9.39 7.23
N PRO A 206 7.44 8.76 8.25
CA PRO A 206 6.35 7.79 8.05
C PRO A 206 5.21 8.32 7.16
N GLU A 207 4.89 9.61 7.28
CA GLU A 207 3.88 10.28 6.44
C GLU A 207 4.30 10.50 4.97
N ASP A 208 5.55 10.25 4.59
CA ASP A 208 6.01 10.41 3.21
C ASP A 208 5.95 9.10 2.40
N HIS A 209 5.43 8.03 3.02
CA HIS A 209 5.16 6.74 2.39
C HIS A 209 3.70 6.63 1.95
N HIS A 210 3.49 6.14 0.74
CA HIS A 210 2.16 5.95 0.15
C HIS A 210 2.20 4.90 -0.97
N GLY A 211 1.05 4.37 -1.36
CA GLY A 211 0.90 3.52 -2.53
C GLY A 211 0.70 4.33 -3.81
N HIS A 212 0.91 3.71 -4.97
CA HIS A 212 0.64 4.36 -6.27
C HIS A 212 -0.84 4.76 -6.43
N SER A 213 -1.76 3.99 -5.86
CA SER A 213 -3.19 4.22 -5.81
C SER A 213 -3.54 5.46 -5.00
N ASP A 214 -2.73 5.84 -4.01
CA ASP A 214 -2.97 7.07 -3.24
C ASP A 214 -2.72 8.32 -4.09
N ILE A 215 -1.75 8.27 -5.00
CA ILE A 215 -1.43 9.41 -5.88
C ILE A 215 -2.13 9.34 -7.24
N CYS A 216 -2.68 8.19 -7.62
CA CYS A 216 -3.39 7.95 -8.89
C CYS A 216 -4.72 7.16 -8.68
N PRO A 217 -5.63 7.56 -7.78
CA PRO A 217 -6.73 6.70 -7.30
C PRO A 217 -7.74 6.31 -8.39
N GLY A 218 -7.89 7.09 -9.46
CA GLY A 218 -8.76 6.75 -10.60
C GLY A 218 -8.15 5.77 -11.61
N ARG A 219 -6.83 5.55 -11.57
CA ARG A 219 -6.10 4.76 -12.58
C ARG A 219 -5.38 3.55 -11.98
N LYS A 220 -4.97 3.63 -10.71
CA LYS A 220 -4.07 2.68 -10.07
C LYS A 220 -4.70 2.04 -8.86
N THR A 221 -4.34 0.78 -8.67
CA THR A 221 -4.82 -0.07 -7.59
C THR A 221 -3.66 -0.60 -6.75
N ASP A 222 -2.43 -0.60 -7.28
CA ASP A 222 -1.23 -0.87 -6.50
C ASP A 222 -1.01 0.23 -5.46
N VAL A 223 -0.74 -0.02 -4.18
CA VAL A 223 -0.48 -1.30 -3.53
C VAL A 223 -1.53 -1.56 -2.43
N LEU A 224 -2.81 -1.65 -2.80
CA LEU A 224 -3.89 -1.91 -1.84
C LEU A 224 -3.63 -3.16 -0.99
N GLY A 225 -3.94 -3.08 0.31
CA GLY A 225 -3.70 -4.18 1.26
C GLY A 225 -2.27 -4.24 1.81
N PHE A 226 -1.35 -3.41 1.31
CA PHE A 226 0.02 -3.37 1.80
C PHE A 226 0.06 -3.08 3.31
N PRO A 227 0.88 -3.82 4.09
CA PRO A 227 0.91 -3.71 5.54
C PRO A 227 1.74 -2.49 6.00
N PHE A 228 1.33 -1.28 5.60
CA PHE A 228 2.05 -0.04 5.84
C PHE A 228 2.41 0.16 7.31
N ALA A 229 1.46 0.02 8.24
CA ALA A 229 1.74 0.22 9.66
C ALA A 229 2.88 -0.69 10.15
N ARG A 230 2.84 -1.97 9.79
CA ARG A 230 3.87 -2.95 10.17
C ARG A 230 5.23 -2.61 9.55
N VAL A 231 5.25 -2.34 8.24
CA VAL A 231 6.48 -2.00 7.52
C VAL A 231 7.09 -0.69 8.06
N LEU A 232 6.28 0.34 8.29
CA LEU A 232 6.76 1.63 8.78
C LEU A 232 7.27 1.54 10.22
N ARG A 233 6.58 0.84 11.12
CA ARG A 233 7.09 0.56 12.48
C ARG A 233 8.46 -0.11 12.43
N GLY A 234 8.63 -1.07 11.52
CA GLY A 234 9.93 -1.69 11.26
C GLY A 234 10.98 -0.70 10.74
N ILE A 235 10.66 0.08 9.70
CA ILE A 235 11.60 1.03 9.07
C ILE A 235 12.10 2.04 10.09
N TYR A 236 11.19 2.67 10.83
CA TYR A 236 11.50 3.77 11.74
C TYR A 236 11.83 3.31 13.17
N ARG A 237 11.71 2.00 13.46
CA ARG A 237 11.90 1.40 14.79
C ARG A 237 11.03 2.09 15.85
N ASP A 238 9.78 2.33 15.48
CA ASP A 238 8.83 3.09 16.27
C ASP A 238 7.45 2.44 16.22
N ASP A 239 7.13 1.65 17.26
CA ASP A 239 5.83 0.99 17.40
C ASP A 239 4.68 1.96 17.66
N SER A 240 4.97 3.23 17.98
CA SER A 240 3.94 4.25 18.21
C SER A 240 3.33 4.80 16.92
N ILE A 241 3.90 4.49 15.75
CA ILE A 241 3.32 4.84 14.46
C ILE A 241 1.90 4.26 14.38
N PRO A 242 0.86 5.11 14.16
CA PRO A 242 -0.53 4.66 14.20
C PRO A 242 -0.85 3.80 12.99
N ASP A 243 -1.71 2.81 13.18
CA ASP A 243 -2.26 2.06 12.06
C ASP A 243 -3.48 2.80 11.49
N ILE A 244 -3.22 3.57 10.44
CA ILE A 244 -4.24 4.32 9.70
C ILE A 244 -4.63 3.63 8.38
N TRP A 245 -4.27 2.35 8.19
CA TRP A 245 -4.56 1.62 6.96
C TRP A 245 -5.50 0.45 7.23
N THR A 246 -5.12 -0.44 8.16
CA THR A 246 -5.85 -1.68 8.44
C THR A 246 -7.33 -1.45 8.79
N PRO A 247 -7.69 -0.46 9.64
CA PRO A 247 -9.10 -0.22 9.97
C PRO A 247 -9.96 0.18 8.77
N TYR A 248 -9.35 0.62 7.66
CA TYR A 248 -10.04 1.17 6.49
C TYR A 248 -9.83 0.32 5.23
N LEU A 249 -9.38 -0.92 5.39
CA LEU A 249 -9.25 -1.86 4.27
C LEU A 249 -10.61 -2.20 3.66
N THR A 250 -11.64 -2.38 4.47
CA THR A 250 -12.99 -2.78 4.01
C THR A 250 -13.92 -1.58 3.82
N VAL A 251 -14.96 -1.76 3.00
CA VAL A 251 -16.05 -0.78 2.86
C VAL A 251 -16.70 -0.49 4.22
N GLU A 252 -17.01 -1.54 4.98
CA GLU A 252 -17.64 -1.40 6.30
C GLU A 252 -16.76 -0.57 7.26
N GLY A 253 -15.45 -0.81 7.30
CA GLY A 253 -14.52 -0.06 8.14
C GLY A 253 -14.49 1.43 7.80
N ARG A 254 -14.53 1.76 6.51
CA ARG A 254 -14.63 3.15 6.02
C ARG A 254 -15.95 3.80 6.39
N GLN A 255 -17.06 3.08 6.20
CA GLN A 255 -18.40 3.57 6.58
C GLN A 255 -18.48 3.82 8.08
N ARG A 256 -17.97 2.89 8.91
CA ARG A 256 -17.93 3.03 10.36
C ARG A 256 -17.17 4.28 10.79
N ALA A 257 -16.00 4.52 10.19
CA ALA A 257 -15.21 5.71 10.50
C ALA A 257 -15.96 7.02 10.20
N LEU A 258 -16.69 7.09 9.09
CA LEU A 258 -17.51 8.26 8.75
C LEU A 258 -18.69 8.42 9.73
N ILE A 259 -19.35 7.33 10.10
CA ILE A 259 -20.44 7.34 11.10
C ILE A 259 -19.93 7.82 12.46
N ASP A 260 -18.78 7.31 12.90
CA ASP A 260 -18.18 7.67 14.20
C ASP A 260 -17.74 9.15 14.24
N LEU A 261 -17.43 9.73 13.08
CA LEU A 261 -17.18 11.17 12.92
C LEU A 261 -18.48 12.01 12.79
N GLY A 262 -19.64 11.37 12.81
CA GLY A 262 -20.95 12.02 12.80
C GLY A 262 -21.55 12.27 11.40
N TYR A 263 -21.00 11.68 10.34
CA TYR A 263 -21.56 11.78 9.00
C TYR A 263 -22.74 10.80 8.81
N ASP A 264 -23.81 11.28 8.18
CA ASP A 264 -25.01 10.49 7.92
C ASP A 264 -24.85 9.63 6.66
N LEU A 265 -24.87 8.30 6.86
CA LEU A 265 -24.86 7.30 5.79
C LEU A 265 -26.26 6.75 5.48
N GLY A 266 -27.31 7.35 6.04
CA GLY A 266 -28.68 6.89 5.93
C GLY A 266 -28.98 5.68 6.82
N SER A 267 -30.16 5.08 6.63
CA SER A 267 -30.68 4.02 7.52
C SER A 267 -29.92 2.69 7.47
N PHE A 268 -29.11 2.46 6.43
CA PHE A 268 -28.36 1.21 6.27
C PHE A 268 -27.05 1.21 7.07
N GLY A 269 -26.50 2.39 7.38
CA GLY A 269 -25.27 2.52 8.17
C GLY A 269 -24.05 1.92 7.48
N ALA A 270 -23.23 1.19 8.25
CA ALA A 270 -22.06 0.47 7.73
C ALA A 270 -22.49 -0.94 7.32
N ASP A 271 -22.97 -1.09 6.09
CA ASP A 271 -23.55 -2.31 5.53
C ASP A 271 -22.60 -3.06 4.56
N GLY A 272 -21.41 -2.53 4.31
CA GLY A 272 -20.45 -3.11 3.39
C GLY A 272 -20.70 -2.76 1.91
N ASP A 273 -21.71 -1.95 1.58
CA ASP A 273 -21.99 -1.49 0.21
C ASP A 273 -21.67 0.00 0.02
N TRP A 274 -20.78 0.32 -0.92
CA TRP A 274 -20.37 1.70 -1.18
C TRP A 274 -21.36 2.40 -2.14
N GLY A 275 -22.53 2.73 -1.59
CA GLY A 275 -23.57 3.48 -2.30
C GLY A 275 -23.43 5.00 -2.23
N ARG A 276 -24.43 5.69 -2.79
CA ARG A 276 -24.52 7.16 -2.86
C ARG A 276 -24.39 7.88 -1.51
N MET A 277 -24.80 7.21 -0.42
CA MET A 277 -24.75 7.80 0.92
C MET A 277 -23.31 7.76 1.46
N SER A 278 -22.60 6.64 1.30
CA SER A 278 -21.18 6.52 1.63
C SER A 278 -20.33 7.52 0.82
N GLU A 279 -20.58 7.62 -0.49
CA GLU A 279 -19.90 8.60 -1.37
C GLU A 279 -20.19 10.04 -0.93
N GLY A 280 -21.46 10.37 -0.64
CA GLY A 280 -21.86 11.68 -0.15
C GLY A 280 -21.21 12.05 1.19
N ALA A 281 -21.14 11.09 2.13
CA ALA A 281 -20.53 11.27 3.43
C ALA A 281 -19.01 11.50 3.33
N LEU A 282 -18.30 10.74 2.49
CA LEU A 282 -16.88 10.95 2.25
C LEU A 282 -16.62 12.33 1.62
N VAL A 283 -17.38 12.71 0.60
CA VAL A 283 -17.26 14.03 -0.04
C VAL A 283 -17.53 15.16 0.96
N ALA A 284 -18.51 15.00 1.84
CA ALA A 284 -18.76 15.96 2.92
C ALA A 284 -17.57 16.05 3.88
N PHE A 285 -17.04 14.91 4.33
CA PHE A 285 -15.84 14.88 5.17
C PHE A 285 -14.64 15.58 4.53
N GLN A 286 -14.34 15.28 3.26
CA GLN A 286 -13.25 15.92 2.53
C GLN A 286 -13.42 17.45 2.46
N ARG A 287 -14.65 17.93 2.22
CA ARG A 287 -14.96 19.38 2.22
C ARG A 287 -14.73 20.00 3.59
N ASP A 288 -15.17 19.35 4.66
CA ASP A 288 -14.99 19.85 6.03
C ASP A 288 -13.51 19.91 6.44
N GLN A 289 -12.69 19.00 5.89
CA GLN A 289 -11.24 19.03 6.08
C GLN A 289 -10.51 20.04 5.16
N GLY A 290 -11.23 20.68 4.23
CA GLY A 290 -10.67 21.67 3.31
C GLY A 290 -9.74 21.07 2.24
N VAL A 291 -9.90 19.78 1.91
CA VAL A 291 -9.15 19.11 0.84
C VAL A 291 -10.01 18.95 -0.41
N GLU A 292 -9.41 18.48 -1.50
CA GLU A 292 -10.15 18.14 -2.72
C GLU A 292 -11.18 17.05 -2.42
N ALA A 293 -12.44 17.32 -2.75
CA ALA A 293 -13.58 16.48 -2.43
C ALA A 293 -13.99 15.63 -3.63
N ASP A 294 -13.14 14.67 -3.96
CA ASP A 294 -13.23 13.79 -5.13
C ASP A 294 -13.95 12.47 -4.86
N GLY A 295 -14.29 12.20 -3.59
CA GLY A 295 -14.93 10.95 -3.17
C GLY A 295 -14.01 9.73 -3.25
N THR A 296 -12.68 9.90 -3.28
CA THR A 296 -11.73 8.78 -3.21
C THR A 296 -11.12 8.63 -1.81
N TRP A 297 -10.99 7.39 -1.36
CA TRP A 297 -10.36 7.03 -0.12
C TRP A 297 -8.89 6.66 -0.35
N THR A 298 -8.01 7.60 -0.05
CA THR A 298 -6.55 7.42 -0.08
C THR A 298 -5.97 7.39 1.34
N VAL A 299 -4.68 7.10 1.48
CA VAL A 299 -3.96 7.29 2.75
C VAL A 299 -4.07 8.72 3.26
N PHE A 300 -4.18 9.72 2.38
CA PHE A 300 -4.32 11.12 2.76
C PHE A 300 -5.63 11.37 3.51
N VAL A 301 -6.73 10.76 3.06
CA VAL A 301 -8.02 10.75 3.78
C VAL A 301 -7.86 10.03 5.13
N SER A 302 -7.19 8.89 5.15
CA SER A 302 -6.99 8.11 6.38
C SER A 302 -6.22 8.90 7.46
N ARG A 303 -5.24 9.72 7.06
CA ARG A 303 -4.52 10.65 7.95
C ARG A 303 -5.43 11.71 8.54
N LEU A 304 -6.32 12.28 7.71
CA LEU A 304 -7.28 13.27 8.15
C LEU A 304 -8.27 12.69 9.16
N ILE A 305 -8.74 11.46 8.94
CA ILE A 305 -9.63 10.74 9.86
C ILE A 305 -8.93 10.49 11.19
N HIS A 306 -7.70 9.98 11.16
CA HIS A 306 -6.91 9.80 12.39
C HIS A 306 -6.71 11.11 13.16
N LYS A 307 -6.44 12.21 12.44
CA LYS A 307 -6.32 13.55 13.04
C LYS A 307 -7.64 14.05 13.62
N ALA A 308 -8.78 13.73 12.99
CA ALA A 308 -10.09 14.10 13.49
C ALA A 308 -10.40 13.36 14.79
N PHE A 309 -10.15 12.05 14.86
CA PHE A 309 -10.35 11.26 16.09
C PHE A 309 -9.45 11.72 17.24
N THR A 310 -8.18 12.03 16.97
CA THR A 310 -7.24 12.48 18.02
C THR A 310 -7.58 13.86 18.58
N ARG A 311 -8.18 14.75 17.79
CA ARG A 311 -8.66 16.07 18.25
C ARG A 311 -9.90 16.02 19.15
N VAL A 312 -10.73 14.99 19.01
CA VAL A 312 -11.94 14.80 19.83
C VAL A 312 -11.58 14.36 21.26
N VAL A 313 -10.38 13.81 21.47
CA VAL A 313 -9.91 13.27 22.77
C VAL A 313 -9.18 14.32 23.63
N THR A 314 -8.89 15.51 23.08
CA THR A 314 -8.20 16.62 23.76
C THR A 314 -9.14 17.78 24.07
#